data_AF-A0A662KUV7-F1
#
_entry.id   AF-A0A662KUV7-F1
#
_cell.length_a   1.000
_cell.length_b   1.000
_cell.length_c   1.000
_cell.angle_alpha   90.00
_cell.angle_beta   90.00
_cell.angle_gamma   90.00
#
_symmetry.space_group_name_H-M   'P 1'
#
loop_
_entity.id
_entity.type
_entity.pdbx_description
1 polymer ?
#
loop_
_entity_poly.entity_id
_entity_poly.type
_entity_poly.pdbx_seq_one_letter_code
_entity_poly.pdbx_strand_id
1 'polypeptide(L)' 'SDLPVLSPLIGMDKREIIDMAKKIGTYEISIKPYDDCCSFMVAKHPATKASLDKIKEMEKKIVFDIEEIIEKARTKQYSK' A
#
# COMPACT_ATOMS: atom_id res chain seq x y z
N SER A 1 7.40 0.89 13.83
CA SER A 1 8.07 -0.43 13.85
C SER A 1 9.53 -0.17 13.59
N ASP A 2 10.41 -0.66 14.44
CA ASP A 2 11.85 -0.45 14.31
C ASP A 2 12.50 -1.48 13.37
N LEU A 3 11.67 -2.33 12.74
CA LEU A 3 12.14 -3.30 11.77
C LEU A 3 12.54 -2.61 10.45
N PRO A 4 13.62 -3.06 9.80
CA PRO A 4 14.02 -2.52 8.51
C PRO A 4 13.00 -2.86 7.42
N VAL A 5 12.74 -1.90 6.53
CA VAL A 5 11.95 -2.12 5.31
C VAL A 5 12.88 -2.68 4.23
N LEU A 6 12.65 -3.94 3.83
CA LEU A 6 13.37 -4.58 2.74
C LEU A 6 12.58 -4.44 1.44
N SER A 7 13.20 -3.88 0.39
CA SER A 7 12.58 -3.72 -0.93
C SER A 7 13.25 -4.65 -1.95
N PRO A 8 12.98 -5.97 -1.91
CA PRO A 8 13.72 -6.98 -2.68
C PRO A 8 13.64 -6.80 -4.21
N LEU A 9 12.62 -6.08 -4.70
CA LEU A 9 12.40 -5.84 -6.13
C LEU A 9 12.90 -4.45 -6.60
N ILE A 10 13.58 -3.67 -5.75
CA ILE A 10 13.92 -2.26 -6.04
C ILE A 10 14.80 -2.07 -7.28
N GLY A 11 15.60 -3.08 -7.64
CA GLY A 11 16.49 -3.06 -8.80
C GLY A 11 15.97 -3.83 -10.01
N MET A 12 14.75 -4.38 -9.95
CA MET A 12 14.19 -5.19 -11.03
C MET A 12 13.22 -4.40 -11.89
N ASP A 13 13.27 -4.61 -13.20
CA ASP A 13 12.23 -4.14 -14.09
C ASP A 13 10.98 -5.04 -14.06
N LYS A 14 9.91 -4.58 -14.70
CA LYS A 14 8.62 -5.29 -14.67
C LYS A 14 8.69 -6.68 -15.33
N ARG A 15 9.51 -6.86 -16.36
CA ARG A 15 9.64 -8.14 -17.08
C ARG A 15 10.36 -9.16 -16.21
N GLU A 16 11.44 -8.74 -15.54
CA GLU A 16 12.18 -9.60 -14.61
C GLU A 16 11.28 -10.12 -13.48
N ILE A 17 10.43 -9.25 -12.93
CA ILE A 17 9.44 -9.62 -11.90
C ILE A 17 8.42 -10.63 -12.45
N ILE A 18 7.94 -10.43 -13.69
CA ILE A 18 6.98 -11.33 -14.34
C ILE A 18 7.61 -12.71 -14.59
N ASP A 19 8.84 -12.76 -15.10
CA ASP A 19 9.53 -14.02 -15.38
C ASP A 19 9.82 -14.79 -14.10
N MET A 20 10.16 -14.08 -13.02
CA MET A 20 10.26 -14.67 -11.69
C MET A 20 8.91 -15.22 -11.20
N ALA A 21 7.81 -14.48 -11.36
CA ALA A 21 6.47 -14.92 -10.98
C ALA A 21 6.03 -16.18 -11.74
N LYS A 22 6.36 -16.29 -13.03
CA LYS A 22 6.13 -17.50 -13.82
C LYS A 22 6.96 -18.68 -13.31
N LYS A 23 8.24 -18.44 -13.01
CA LYS A 23 9.16 -19.47 -12.48
C LYS A 23 8.67 -20.05 -11.14
N ILE A 24 8.07 -19.24 -10.28
CA ILE A 24 7.54 -19.68 -8.96
C ILE A 24 6.05 -20.04 -9.01
N GLY A 25 5.39 -19.97 -10.17
CA GLY A 25 3.99 -20.36 -10.35
C GLY A 25 2.95 -19.40 -9.78
N THR A 26 3.29 -18.14 -9.50
CA THR A 26 2.35 -17.13 -8.97
C THR A 26 1.72 -16.24 -10.04
N TYR A 27 2.25 -16.27 -11.27
CA TYR A 27 1.80 -15.36 -12.32
C TYR A 27 0.27 -15.45 -12.58
N GLU A 28 -0.27 -16.66 -12.77
CA GLU A 28 -1.69 -16.86 -13.12
C GLU A 28 -2.67 -16.35 -12.05
N ILE A 29 -2.30 -16.42 -10.77
CA ILE A 29 -3.15 -15.88 -9.70
C ILE A 29 -3.05 -14.36 -9.60
N SER A 30 -1.88 -13.78 -9.90
CA SER A 30 -1.64 -12.34 -9.76
C SER A 30 -2.25 -11.50 -10.87
N ILE A 31 -2.59 -12.09 -12.02
CA ILE A 31 -3.19 -11.38 -13.17
C ILE A 31 -4.71 -11.46 -13.23
N LYS A 32 -5.36 -12.06 -12.23
CA LYS A 32 -6.83 -12.16 -12.20
C LYS A 32 -7.44 -10.75 -12.18
N PRO A 33 -8.64 -10.55 -12.75
CA PRO A 33 -9.37 -9.30 -12.60
C PRO A 33 -9.67 -9.04 -11.12
N TYR A 34 -9.42 -7.83 -10.65
CA TYR A 34 -9.78 -7.39 -9.31
C TYR A 34 -10.69 -6.17 -9.40
N ASP A 35 -11.67 -6.08 -8.50
CA ASP A 35 -12.47 -4.88 -8.36
C ASP A 35 -11.55 -3.74 -7.92
N ASP A 36 -11.46 -2.74 -8.79
CA ASP A 36 -10.36 -1.79 -8.82
C ASP A 36 -10.58 -0.67 -7.79
N CYS A 37 -10.56 -1.03 -6.50
CA CYS A 37 -10.61 -0.07 -5.39
C CYS A 37 -9.50 1.00 -5.53
N CYS A 38 -8.37 0.61 -6.15
CA CYS A 38 -7.27 1.48 -6.51
C CYS A 38 -7.71 2.67 -7.38
N SER A 39 -8.53 2.45 -8.40
CA SER A 39 -9.01 3.51 -9.29
C SER A 39 -9.93 4.51 -8.57
N PHE A 40 -10.64 4.07 -7.52
CA PHE A 40 -11.46 4.96 -6.68
C PHE A 40 -10.64 5.74 -5.64
N MET A 41 -9.60 5.12 -5.08
CA MET A 41 -8.81 5.70 -3.98
C MET A 41 -7.61 6.55 -4.42
N VAL A 42 -7.21 6.49 -5.70
CA VAL A 42 -6.07 7.24 -6.21
C VAL A 42 -6.46 8.69 -6.54
N ALA A 43 -5.71 9.64 -5.99
CA ALA A 43 -5.84 11.05 -6.35
C ALA A 43 -5.51 11.27 -7.84
N LYS A 44 -6.26 12.14 -8.54
CA LYS A 44 -6.06 12.44 -9.97
C LYS A 44 -4.64 12.90 -10.32
N HIS A 45 -3.97 13.58 -9.39
CA HIS A 45 -2.62 14.11 -9.56
C HIS A 45 -1.78 13.76 -8.32
N PRO A 46 -1.26 12.53 -8.20
CA PRO A 46 -0.47 12.11 -7.05
C PRO A 46 0.87 12.83 -7.04
N ALA A 47 1.32 13.24 -5.86
CA ALA A 47 2.64 13.85 -5.71
C ALA A 47 3.74 12.79 -5.93
N THR A 48 4.73 13.12 -6.75
CA THR A 48 5.88 12.24 -7.02
C THR A 48 7.02 12.41 -6.01
N LYS A 49 6.96 13.45 -5.18
CA LYS A 49 7.90 13.71 -4.08
C LYS A 49 7.14 14.15 -2.83
N ALA A 50 7.39 13.48 -1.72
CA ALA A 50 6.78 13.79 -0.43
C ALA A 50 7.77 14.48 0.53
N SER A 51 7.24 15.25 1.48
CA SER A 51 7.98 15.86 2.60
C SER A 51 7.32 15.42 3.90
N LEU A 52 8.12 14.90 4.83
CA LEU A 52 7.62 14.41 6.11
C LEU A 52 6.95 15.51 6.94
N ASP A 53 7.48 16.72 6.92
CA ASP A 53 6.91 17.84 7.67
C ASP A 53 5.51 18.19 7.16
N LYS A 54 5.34 18.24 5.84
CA LYS A 54 4.03 18.47 5.22
C LYS A 54 3.04 17.36 5.54
N ILE A 55 3.48 16.11 5.54
CA ILE A 55 2.63 14.97 5.91
C ILE A 55 2.15 15.11 7.36
N LYS A 56 3.06 15.38 8.31
CA LYS A 56 2.71 15.57 9.72
C LYS A 56 1.74 16.74 9.94
N GLU A 57 1.88 17.83 9.17
CA GLU A 57 0.92 18.94 9.21
C GLU A 57 -0.46 18.56 8.65
N MET A 58 -0.50 17.75 7.60
CA MET A 58 -1.76 17.24 7.03
C MET A 58 -2.45 16.25 7.97
N GLU A 59 -1.69 15.39 8.65
CA GLU A 59 -2.23 14.43 9.62
C GLU A 59 -2.98 15.13 10.76
N LYS A 60 -2.51 16.29 11.23
CA LYS A 60 -3.22 17.11 12.25
C LYS A 60 -4.59 17.63 11.81
N LYS A 61 -4.87 17.67 10.51
CA LYS A 61 -6.17 18.10 9.96
C LYS A 61 -7.17 16.96 9.88
N ILE A 62 -6.74 15.72 10.11
CA ILE A 62 -7.61 14.55 10.15
C ILE A 62 -8.40 14.62 11.46
N VAL A 63 -9.73 14.59 11.35
CA VAL A 63 -10.66 14.75 12.49
C VAL A 63 -10.88 13.40 13.21
N PHE A 64 -10.50 12.30 12.59
CA PHE A 64 -10.66 10.95 13.11
C PHE A 64 -9.47 10.55 13.99
N ASP A 65 -9.72 9.73 15.01
CA ASP A 65 -8.68 9.09 15.81
C ASP A 65 -8.03 7.97 14.99
N ILE A 66 -6.85 8.26 14.43
CA ILE A 66 -6.14 7.35 13.52
C ILE A 66 -5.65 6.13 14.30
N GLU A 67 -5.14 6.34 15.51
CA GLU A 67 -4.65 5.29 16.39
C GLU A 67 -5.75 4.28 16.75
N GLU A 68 -6.95 4.77 17.09
CA GLU A 68 -8.12 3.92 17.35
C GLU A 68 -8.52 3.12 16.11
N ILE A 69 -8.55 3.75 14.93
CA ILE A 69 -8.86 3.06 13.67
C ILE A 69 -7.84 1.97 13.36
N ILE A 70 -6.55 2.26 13.56
CA ILE A 70 -5.47 1.28 13.37
C ILE A 70 -5.65 0.10 14.33
N GLU A 71 -5.95 0.35 15.60
CA GLU A 71 -6.09 -0.72 16.59
C GLU A 71 -7.32 -1.61 16.32
N LYS A 72 -8.46 -1.00 15.93
CA LYS A 72 -9.66 -1.75 15.49
C LYS A 72 -9.36 -2.63 14.28
N ALA A 73 -8.63 -2.11 13.29
CA ALA A 73 -8.24 -2.87 12.11
C ALA A 73 -7.28 -4.02 12.44
N ARG A 74 -6.32 -3.79 13.35
CA ARG A 74 -5.36 -4.79 13.81
C ARG A 74 -6.03 -5.95 14.53
N THR A 75 -7.04 -5.66 15.36
CA THR A 75 -7.76 -6.64 16.19
C THR A 75 -8.94 -7.30 15.47
N LYS A 76 -9.29 -6.84 14.26
CA LYS A 76 -10.50 -7.26 13.51
C LYS A 76 -11.80 -7.06 14.30
N GLN A 77 -11.84 -6.14 15.27
CA GLN A 77 -13.06 -5.72 15.95
C GLN A 77 -13.85 -4.76 15.05
N TYR A 78 -14.31 -5.28 13.91
CA TYR A 78 -15.42 -4.64 13.21
C TYR A 78 -16.68 -5.09 13.93
N SER A 79 -17.46 -4.14 14.47
CA SER A 79 -18.84 -4.44 14.88
C SER A 79 -19.51 -5.15 13.71
N LYS A 80 -20.12 -6.30 13.98
CA LYS A 80 -21.18 -6.81 13.11
C LYS A 80 -22.28 -5.75 12.99
#